data_AF-A0A1S3QWA1-F1
#
_entry.id   AF-A0A1S3QWA1-F1
#
_cell.length_a   1.000
_cell.length_b   1.000
_cell.length_c   1.000
_cell.angle_alpha   90.00
_cell.angle_beta   90.00
_cell.angle_gamma   90.00
#
_symmetry.space_group_name_H-M   'P 1'
#
loop_
_entity.id
_entity.type
_entity.pdbx_description
1 polymer ?
#
loop_
_entity_poly.entity_id
_entity_poly.type
_entity_poly.pdbx_seq_one_letter_code
_entity_poly.pdbx_strand_id
1 'polypeptide(L)'
;MQNSVSTISFSLIRTEIFSGKTVTHDDISYEQACILYNLGALHSMLGAMDNRVSEEGMKVSCTHFQCSAGAFSYLRDHFSHNFSVDMSHQILNLNINLMLGQAQECLLEKSMLDNRKSFLVARISAQVVDYYKEACRALENSDTASMLGKIQKDWKKLVQMKIYYFASIAHLHMGKQAEEQQKYGERLAYLQSSLDKLSEAIKLAKGQPDSVQEALKFTMDVIGGKFNSAKKDNDFIYHETVPSLETLASVKGAPLVKALPVNPTDPSVTGPDLFAKLVPMAAHEASSLYSEEKAKLLRDIMAKIDSRNETLEQFMDSLGLEPDSVDNLDMYSHIPPVLMEKCAALSVRPDTVKSLIQSMQVLSGVFTDVEASLREIRDVLEEDEAGVRALQEAVGGGPAAELHTQAHAQTLAEIRRDLEKYMEAHEKASFTNTELHRAMNLHISNLRLLG
;
A
#
# COMPACT_ATOMS: atom_id res chain seq x y z
N MET A 1 -1.93 -30.76 5.45
CA MET A 1 -1.83 -29.81 6.58
C MET A 1 -2.27 -28.45 6.05
N GLN A 2 -3.41 -27.95 6.50
CA GLN A 2 -3.83 -26.57 6.21
C GLN A 2 -2.85 -25.65 6.95
N ASN A 3 -2.03 -24.93 6.19
CA ASN A 3 -1.20 -23.86 6.74
C ASN A 3 -2.15 -22.79 7.30
N SER A 4 -2.30 -22.76 8.63
CA SER A 4 -2.79 -21.58 9.32
C SER A 4 -1.69 -20.51 9.20
N VAL A 5 -1.66 -19.80 8.07
CA VAL A 5 -1.00 -18.50 8.03
C VAL A 5 -1.78 -17.67 9.04
N SER A 6 -1.20 -17.44 10.22
CA SER A 6 -1.73 -16.51 11.20
C SER A 6 -1.83 -15.16 10.50
N THR A 7 -3.00 -14.88 9.97
CA THR A 7 -3.26 -13.64 9.23
C THR A 7 -3.31 -12.57 10.29
N ILE A 8 -2.27 -11.73 10.33
CA ILE A 8 -2.22 -10.60 11.26
C ILE A 8 -3.32 -9.63 10.79
N SER A 9 -4.50 -9.71 11.41
CA SER A 9 -5.60 -8.79 11.15
C SER A 9 -5.60 -7.70 12.23
N PHE A 10 -5.27 -6.48 11.84
CA PHE A 10 -5.48 -5.31 12.68
C PHE A 10 -6.78 -4.62 12.26
N SER A 11 -7.69 -4.42 13.21
CA SER A 11 -8.90 -3.64 12.95
C SER A 11 -8.59 -2.14 12.96
N LEU A 12 -8.75 -1.52 11.80
CA LEU A 12 -8.52 -0.09 11.60
C LEU A 12 -9.84 0.65 11.69
N ILE A 13 -9.94 1.53 12.67
CA ILE A 13 -11.16 2.24 13.03
C ILE A 13 -11.01 3.71 12.67
N ARG A 14 -11.90 4.23 11.83
CA ARG A 14 -11.97 5.66 11.44
C ARG A 14 -13.42 6.13 11.45
N THR A 15 -13.62 7.43 11.61
CA THR A 15 -14.95 8.05 11.60
C THR A 15 -15.23 8.63 10.23
N GLU A 16 -16.34 8.24 9.62
CA GLU A 16 -16.81 8.80 8.35
C GLU A 16 -17.29 10.24 8.57
N ILE A 17 -16.78 11.17 7.75
CA ILE A 17 -16.83 12.60 8.07
C ILE A 17 -18.21 13.23 7.95
N PHE A 18 -19.10 12.69 7.11
CA PHE A 18 -20.43 13.29 6.87
C PHE A 18 -21.48 12.81 7.88
N SER A 19 -21.47 11.53 8.23
CA SER A 19 -22.43 10.92 9.17
C SER A 19 -21.92 10.89 10.61
N GLY A 20 -20.61 11.04 10.82
CA GLY A 20 -19.98 10.89 12.14
C GLY A 20 -19.98 9.44 12.66
N LYS A 21 -20.34 8.48 11.82
CA LYS A 21 -20.37 7.06 12.19
C LYS A 21 -18.99 6.45 12.10
N THR A 22 -18.71 5.55 13.03
CA THR A 22 -17.47 4.76 13.03
C THR A 22 -17.55 3.64 12.00
N VAL A 23 -16.51 3.51 11.19
CA VAL A 23 -16.33 2.46 10.19
C VAL A 23 -15.03 1.70 10.49
N THR A 24 -15.09 0.38 10.45
CA THR A 24 -13.98 -0.52 10.79
C THR A 24 -13.71 -1.45 9.62
N HIS A 25 -12.45 -1.55 9.21
CA HIS A 25 -11.96 -2.51 8.22
C HIS A 25 -10.67 -3.16 8.70
N ASP A 26 -10.49 -4.44 8.40
CA ASP A 26 -9.27 -5.20 8.69
C ASP A 26 -8.32 -5.20 7.48
N ASP A 27 -8.09 -4.01 6.87
CA ASP A 27 -7.29 -3.84 5.65
C ASP A 27 -6.40 -2.58 5.76
N ILE A 28 -5.08 -2.73 5.63
CA ILE A 28 -4.12 -1.62 5.65
C ILE A 28 -4.39 -0.58 4.55
N SER A 29 -4.98 -1.01 3.43
CA SER A 29 -5.35 -0.12 2.33
C SER A 29 -6.40 0.91 2.77
N TYR A 30 -7.26 0.57 3.75
CA TYR A 30 -8.21 1.51 4.34
C TYR A 30 -7.48 2.63 5.09
N GLU A 31 -6.46 2.27 5.88
CA GLU A 31 -5.66 3.27 6.61
C GLU A 31 -4.93 4.21 5.64
N GLN A 32 -4.29 3.64 4.62
CA GLN A 32 -3.61 4.41 3.58
C GLN A 32 -4.59 5.35 2.85
N ALA A 33 -5.80 4.88 2.54
CA ALA A 33 -6.86 5.67 1.93
C ALA A 33 -7.27 6.87 2.82
N CYS A 34 -7.51 6.64 4.12
CA CYS A 34 -7.87 7.69 5.06
C CYS A 34 -6.75 8.73 5.24
N ILE A 35 -5.49 8.30 5.34
CA ILE A 35 -4.34 9.21 5.43
C ILE A 35 -4.24 10.06 4.16
N LEU A 36 -4.45 9.46 2.98
CA LEU A 36 -4.41 10.18 1.71
C LEU A 36 -5.59 11.16 1.56
N TYR A 37 -6.78 10.79 2.03
CA TYR A 37 -7.93 11.70 2.09
C TYR A 37 -7.61 12.91 2.97
N ASN A 38 -7.02 12.68 4.16
CA ASN A 38 -6.60 13.73 5.07
C ASN A 38 -5.50 14.62 4.49
N LEU A 39 -4.57 14.07 3.70
CA LEU A 39 -3.59 14.86 2.96
C LEU A 39 -4.27 15.81 1.97
N GLY A 40 -5.26 15.31 1.21
CA GLY A 40 -6.09 16.12 0.33
C GLY A 40 -6.85 17.21 1.08
N ALA A 41 -7.49 16.86 2.20
CA ALA A 41 -8.21 17.81 3.04
C ALA A 41 -7.29 18.89 3.63
N LEU A 42 -6.11 18.53 4.14
CA LEU A 42 -5.14 19.48 4.68
C LEU A 42 -4.67 20.47 3.61
N HIS A 43 -4.37 19.99 2.40
CA HIS A 43 -4.03 20.88 1.29
C HIS A 43 -5.18 21.82 0.91
N SER A 44 -6.44 21.35 0.95
CA SER A 44 -7.59 22.23 0.72
C SER A 44 -7.71 23.34 1.77
N MET A 45 -7.45 23.02 3.05
CA MET A 45 -7.44 23.99 4.14
C MET A 45 -6.33 25.02 3.97
N LEU A 46 -5.10 24.57 3.72
CA LEU A 46 -3.94 25.46 3.51
C LEU A 46 -4.17 26.40 2.31
N GLY A 47 -4.74 25.89 1.21
CA GLY A 47 -5.08 26.71 0.05
C GLY A 47 -6.13 27.79 0.34
N ALA A 48 -7.07 27.50 1.25
CA ALA A 48 -8.16 28.40 1.63
C ALA A 48 -7.78 29.38 2.77
N MET A 49 -6.75 29.09 3.57
CA MET A 49 -6.31 29.94 4.68
C MET A 49 -5.59 31.21 4.23
N ASP A 50 -4.91 31.18 3.08
CA ASP A 50 -4.26 32.36 2.51
C ASP A 50 -5.32 33.35 1.98
N ASN A 51 -5.11 34.65 2.26
CA ASN A 51 -6.03 35.71 1.85
C ASN A 51 -5.88 36.11 0.38
N ARG A 52 -4.91 35.53 -0.34
CA ARG A 52 -4.60 35.73 -1.77
C ARG A 52 -4.44 37.19 -2.18
N VAL A 53 -3.97 38.04 -1.26
CA VAL A 53 -3.68 39.45 -1.54
C VAL A 53 -2.33 39.61 -2.24
N SER A 54 -1.36 38.75 -1.92
CA SER A 54 -0.03 38.78 -2.53
C SER A 54 0.07 37.83 -3.73
N GLU A 55 0.94 38.15 -4.70
CA GLU A 55 1.20 37.24 -5.84
C GLU A 55 1.70 35.87 -5.37
N GLU A 56 2.51 35.84 -4.32
CA GLU A 56 3.01 34.59 -3.74
C GLU A 56 1.89 33.78 -3.09
N GLY A 57 1.02 34.42 -2.32
CA GLY A 57 -0.17 33.78 -1.72
C GLY A 57 -1.07 33.15 -2.79
N MET A 58 -1.31 33.84 -3.91
CA MET A 58 -2.07 33.29 -5.04
C MET A 58 -1.42 32.02 -5.63
N LYS A 59 -0.09 32.00 -5.78
CA LYS A 59 0.66 30.83 -6.29
C LYS A 59 0.64 29.67 -5.31
N VAL A 60 0.84 29.94 -4.02
CA VAL A 60 0.83 28.94 -2.94
C VAL A 60 -0.56 28.31 -2.83
N SER A 61 -1.63 29.12 -2.77
CA SER A 61 -3.01 28.62 -2.78
C SER A 61 -3.32 27.77 -4.01
N CYS A 62 -2.96 28.27 -5.20
CA CYS A 62 -3.16 27.53 -6.46
C CYS A 62 -2.46 26.17 -6.43
N THR A 63 -1.23 26.11 -5.90
CA THR A 63 -0.45 24.88 -5.78
C THR A 63 -1.10 23.92 -4.78
N HIS A 64 -1.50 24.40 -3.61
CA HIS A 64 -2.18 23.58 -2.60
C HIS A 64 -3.49 22.99 -3.11
N PHE A 65 -4.33 23.76 -3.81
CA PHE A 65 -5.54 23.22 -4.42
C PHE A 65 -5.24 22.15 -5.48
N GLN A 66 -4.18 22.32 -6.28
CA GLN A 66 -3.75 21.30 -7.25
C GLN A 66 -3.19 20.04 -6.57
N CYS A 67 -2.46 20.16 -5.46
CA CYS A 67 -2.02 19.03 -4.63
C CYS A 67 -3.22 18.30 -4.00
N SER A 68 -4.22 19.04 -3.51
CA SER A 68 -5.45 18.47 -2.98
C SER A 68 -6.21 17.66 -4.03
N ALA A 69 -6.42 18.23 -5.21
CA ALA A 69 -6.99 17.51 -6.36
C ALA A 69 -6.16 16.28 -6.74
N GLY A 70 -4.83 16.37 -6.63
CA GLY A 70 -3.87 15.27 -6.80
C GLY A 70 -4.10 14.10 -5.86
N ALA A 71 -4.14 14.37 -4.55
CA ALA A 71 -4.38 13.37 -3.52
C ALA A 71 -5.73 12.67 -3.70
N PHE A 72 -6.81 13.43 -3.96
CA PHE A 72 -8.12 12.83 -4.23
C PHE A 72 -8.17 12.03 -5.53
N SER A 73 -7.43 12.46 -6.58
CA SER A 73 -7.33 11.69 -7.83
C SER A 73 -6.59 10.37 -7.62
N TYR A 74 -5.46 10.41 -6.90
CA TYR A 74 -4.71 9.18 -6.57
C TYR A 74 -5.56 8.22 -5.75
N LEU A 75 -6.27 8.74 -4.74
CA LEU A 75 -7.18 7.97 -3.89
C LEU A 75 -8.27 7.27 -4.73
N ARG A 76 -8.90 8.03 -5.63
CA ARG A 76 -9.94 7.53 -6.54
C ARG A 76 -9.44 6.40 -7.44
N ASP A 77 -8.20 6.51 -7.93
CA ASP A 77 -7.70 5.63 -8.99
C ASP A 77 -7.03 4.35 -8.45
N HIS A 78 -6.55 4.35 -7.19
CA HIS A 78 -5.73 3.25 -6.63
C HIS A 78 -6.37 2.49 -5.46
N PHE A 79 -7.45 3.00 -4.86
CA PHE A 79 -8.08 2.38 -3.69
C PHE A 79 -9.53 1.94 -3.97
N SER A 80 -10.03 1.01 -3.16
CA SER A 80 -11.42 0.56 -3.22
C SER A 80 -12.38 1.68 -2.81
N HIS A 81 -13.47 1.84 -3.57
CA HIS A 81 -14.51 2.82 -3.31
C HIS A 81 -15.52 2.40 -2.22
N ASN A 82 -15.38 1.18 -1.68
CA ASN A 82 -16.34 0.59 -0.74
C ASN A 82 -15.94 0.77 0.74
N PHE A 83 -14.86 1.50 1.03
CA PHE A 83 -14.42 1.70 2.40
C PHE A 83 -15.40 2.57 3.20
N SER A 84 -15.80 3.72 2.66
CA SER A 84 -16.75 4.63 3.30
C SER A 84 -17.33 5.60 2.25
N VAL A 85 -18.48 6.19 2.56
CA VAL A 85 -19.24 7.02 1.59
C VAL A 85 -18.51 8.32 1.20
N ASP A 86 -17.73 8.89 2.11
CA ASP A 86 -16.87 10.05 1.90
C ASP A 86 -15.70 9.80 0.93
N MET A 87 -15.31 8.54 0.75
CA MET A 87 -14.28 8.11 -0.20
C MET A 87 -14.85 7.50 -1.48
N SER A 88 -16.17 7.58 -1.70
CA SER A 88 -16.78 7.09 -2.93
C SER A 88 -16.30 7.88 -4.17
N HIS A 89 -16.26 7.24 -5.34
CA HIS A 89 -15.85 7.89 -6.59
C HIS A 89 -16.66 9.16 -6.90
N GLN A 90 -17.94 9.21 -6.53
CA GLN A 90 -18.80 10.38 -6.72
C GLN A 90 -18.32 11.57 -5.88
N ILE A 91 -18.07 11.36 -4.59
CA ILE A 91 -17.56 12.39 -3.68
C ILE A 91 -16.14 12.81 -4.06
N LEU A 92 -15.26 11.86 -4.41
CA LEU A 92 -13.91 12.19 -4.84
C LEU A 92 -13.90 13.01 -6.14
N ASN A 93 -14.74 12.69 -7.12
CA ASN A 93 -14.87 13.49 -8.34
C ASN A 93 -15.45 14.89 -8.07
N LEU A 94 -16.38 15.03 -7.11
CA LEU A 94 -16.83 16.34 -6.64
C LEU A 94 -15.65 17.12 -6.05
N ASN A 95 -14.89 16.52 -5.14
CA ASN A 95 -13.75 17.15 -4.48
C ASN A 95 -12.68 17.57 -5.50
N ILE A 96 -12.34 16.70 -6.46
CA ILE A 96 -11.35 17.00 -7.52
C ILE A 96 -11.79 18.22 -8.33
N ASN A 97 -13.03 18.25 -8.83
CA ASN A 97 -13.52 19.38 -9.63
C ASN A 97 -13.61 20.68 -8.82
N LEU A 98 -14.02 20.59 -7.54
CA LEU A 98 -14.07 21.74 -6.65
C LEU A 98 -12.68 22.34 -6.42
N MET A 99 -11.69 21.48 -6.13
CA MET A 99 -10.29 21.89 -5.91
C MET A 99 -9.66 22.47 -7.19
N LEU A 100 -9.88 21.84 -8.36
CA LEU A 100 -9.40 22.39 -9.64
C LEU A 100 -10.08 23.72 -9.99
N GLY A 101 -11.38 23.87 -9.70
CA GLY A 101 -12.08 25.14 -9.84
C GLY A 101 -11.47 26.26 -8.99
N GLN A 102 -11.18 25.97 -7.72
CA GLN A 102 -10.51 26.92 -6.82
C GLN A 102 -9.07 27.23 -7.23
N ALA A 103 -8.32 26.24 -7.72
CA ALA A 103 -6.98 26.48 -8.26
C ALA A 103 -7.00 27.41 -9.48
N GLN A 104 -7.97 27.19 -10.39
CA GLN A 104 -8.16 28.00 -11.58
C GLN A 104 -8.63 29.42 -11.22
N GLU A 105 -9.43 29.59 -10.16
CA GLU A 105 -9.81 30.89 -9.60
C GLU A 105 -8.59 31.67 -9.10
N CYS A 106 -7.66 31.04 -8.37
CA CYS A 106 -6.42 31.68 -7.92
C CYS A 106 -5.60 32.18 -9.14
N LEU A 107 -5.56 31.39 -10.22
CA LEU A 107 -4.87 31.77 -11.44
C LEU A 107 -5.60 32.90 -12.19
N LEU A 108 -6.94 32.95 -12.13
CA LEU A 108 -7.73 34.04 -12.66
C LEU A 108 -7.41 35.35 -11.94
N GLU A 109 -7.44 35.35 -10.60
CA GLU A 109 -7.06 36.50 -9.75
C GLU A 109 -5.67 37.01 -10.15
N LYS A 110 -4.68 36.10 -10.24
CA LYS A 110 -3.33 36.44 -10.70
C LYS A 110 -3.32 37.04 -12.11
N SER A 111 -4.06 36.44 -13.05
CA SER A 111 -4.08 36.91 -14.44
C SER A 111 -4.64 38.33 -14.59
N MET A 112 -5.60 38.70 -13.73
CA MET A 112 -6.15 40.05 -13.67
C MET A 112 -5.15 41.02 -13.03
N LEU A 113 -4.45 40.61 -11.97
CA LEU A 113 -3.39 41.41 -11.33
C LEU A 113 -2.21 41.67 -12.28
N ASP A 114 -1.80 40.66 -13.04
CA ASP A 114 -0.74 40.74 -14.07
C ASP A 114 -1.16 41.55 -15.32
N ASN A 115 -2.40 42.05 -15.39
CA ASN A 115 -2.98 42.73 -16.56
C ASN A 115 -2.80 41.92 -17.87
N ARG A 116 -3.06 40.61 -17.83
CA ARG A 116 -2.98 39.75 -19.02
C ARG A 116 -4.03 40.16 -20.07
N LYS A 117 -3.78 39.76 -21.33
CA LYS A 117 -4.70 40.03 -22.45
C LYS A 117 -6.13 39.61 -22.13
N SER A 118 -7.10 40.47 -22.46
CA SER A 118 -8.52 40.29 -22.14
C SER A 118 -9.06 38.93 -22.56
N PHE A 119 -8.76 38.47 -23.79
CA PHE A 119 -9.19 37.15 -24.27
C PHE A 119 -8.67 35.99 -23.41
N LEU A 120 -7.41 36.05 -22.95
CA LEU A 120 -6.85 35.00 -22.10
C LEU A 120 -7.57 34.94 -20.76
N VAL A 121 -7.80 36.09 -20.12
CA VAL A 121 -8.54 36.18 -18.85
C VAL A 121 -9.96 35.64 -19.00
N ALA A 122 -10.64 35.97 -20.10
CA ALA A 122 -11.97 35.44 -20.41
C ALA A 122 -11.98 33.90 -20.50
N ARG A 123 -10.99 33.30 -21.17
CA ARG A 123 -10.86 31.84 -21.28
C ARG A 123 -10.49 31.15 -19.96
N ILE A 124 -9.65 31.78 -19.14
CA ILE A 124 -9.33 31.27 -17.80
C ILE A 124 -10.59 31.27 -16.94
N SER A 125 -11.36 32.37 -16.96
CA SER A 125 -12.61 32.50 -16.21
C SER A 125 -13.69 31.54 -16.70
N ALA A 126 -13.83 31.34 -18.00
CA ALA A 126 -14.72 30.33 -18.57
C ALA A 126 -14.39 28.91 -18.07
N GLN A 127 -13.10 28.59 -17.91
CA GLN A 127 -12.70 27.30 -17.36
C GLN A 127 -13.06 27.13 -15.87
N VAL A 128 -12.99 28.21 -15.07
CA VAL A 128 -13.47 28.19 -13.67
C VAL A 128 -14.95 27.81 -13.64
N VAL A 129 -15.74 28.40 -14.54
CA VAL A 129 -17.17 28.09 -14.70
C VAL A 129 -17.39 26.62 -15.06
N ASP A 130 -16.60 26.06 -15.98
CA ASP A 130 -16.75 24.66 -16.39
C ASP A 130 -16.46 23.69 -15.24
N TYR A 131 -15.39 23.90 -14.47
CA TYR A 131 -15.11 23.07 -13.28
C TYR A 131 -16.22 23.18 -12.23
N TYR A 132 -16.72 24.38 -11.96
CA TYR A 132 -17.81 24.56 -11.00
C TYR A 132 -19.15 24.03 -11.48
N LYS A 133 -19.42 24.02 -12.80
CA LYS A 133 -20.59 23.35 -13.36
C LYS A 133 -20.55 21.85 -13.12
N GLU A 134 -19.41 21.19 -13.33
CA GLU A 134 -19.28 19.76 -13.03
C GLU A 134 -19.43 19.48 -11.53
N ALA A 135 -18.83 20.31 -10.66
CA ALA A 135 -19.03 20.21 -9.21
C ALA A 135 -20.50 20.43 -8.81
N CYS A 136 -21.18 21.40 -9.42
CA CYS A 136 -22.60 21.68 -9.15
C CYS A 136 -23.51 20.55 -9.61
N ARG A 137 -23.23 19.91 -10.76
CA ARG A 137 -23.96 18.72 -11.22
C ARG A 137 -23.83 17.56 -10.23
N ALA A 138 -22.63 17.34 -9.70
CA ALA A 138 -22.41 16.34 -8.66
C ALA A 138 -23.19 16.68 -7.37
N LEU A 139 -23.20 17.96 -6.96
CA LEU A 139 -24.02 18.42 -5.81
C LEU A 139 -25.53 18.35 -6.06
N GLU A 140 -25.98 18.35 -7.31
CA GLU A 140 -27.39 18.22 -7.70
C GLU A 140 -27.88 16.77 -7.76
N ASN A 141 -26.96 15.81 -7.79
CA ASN A 141 -27.28 14.40 -7.70
C ASN A 141 -27.92 14.07 -6.33
N SER A 142 -29.03 13.33 -6.35
CA SER A 142 -29.82 12.99 -5.16
C SER A 142 -29.03 12.19 -4.12
N ASP A 143 -28.19 11.27 -4.57
CA ASP A 143 -27.42 10.38 -3.70
C ASP A 143 -26.35 11.20 -2.98
N THR A 144 -25.62 12.03 -3.72
CA THR A 144 -24.63 12.96 -3.17
C THR A 144 -25.26 13.95 -2.18
N ALA A 145 -26.44 14.48 -2.50
CA ALA A 145 -27.16 15.37 -1.59
C ALA A 145 -27.59 14.67 -0.29
N SER A 146 -28.01 13.40 -0.37
CA SER A 146 -28.36 12.61 0.82
C SER A 146 -27.16 12.32 1.72
N MET A 147 -25.99 12.04 1.13
CA MET A 147 -24.74 11.75 1.85
C MET A 147 -24.21 12.98 2.59
N LEU A 148 -24.15 14.12 1.92
CA LEU A 148 -23.58 15.36 2.45
C LEU A 148 -24.53 16.15 3.37
N GLY A 149 -25.83 15.90 3.29
CA GLY A 149 -26.84 16.56 4.13
C GLY A 149 -26.79 18.09 4.04
N LYS A 150 -26.50 18.75 5.17
CA LYS A 150 -26.44 20.23 5.24
C LYS A 150 -25.28 20.80 4.43
N ILE A 151 -24.14 20.11 4.39
CA ILE A 151 -22.91 20.56 3.70
C ILE A 151 -23.20 20.79 2.22
N GLN A 152 -23.99 19.91 1.60
CA GLN A 152 -24.37 20.06 0.18
C GLN A 152 -25.10 21.37 -0.09
N LYS A 153 -26.00 21.81 0.78
CA LYS A 153 -26.76 23.06 0.57
C LYS A 153 -25.83 24.28 0.61
N ASP A 154 -24.90 24.30 1.56
CA ASP A 154 -23.95 25.39 1.75
C ASP A 154 -22.97 25.45 0.56
N TRP A 155 -22.41 24.30 0.17
CA TRP A 155 -21.50 24.19 -0.98
C TRP A 155 -22.20 24.53 -2.28
N LYS A 156 -23.39 23.95 -2.54
CA LYS A 156 -24.16 24.21 -3.77
C LYS A 156 -24.47 25.69 -3.90
N LYS A 157 -24.92 26.37 -2.84
CA LYS A 157 -25.23 27.80 -2.89
C LYS A 157 -24.01 28.65 -3.25
N LEU A 158 -22.85 28.35 -2.67
CA LEU A 158 -21.61 29.07 -2.98
C LEU A 158 -21.14 28.78 -4.41
N VAL A 159 -21.13 27.52 -4.83
CA VAL A 159 -20.70 27.08 -6.16
C VAL A 159 -21.62 27.65 -7.25
N GLN A 160 -22.94 27.60 -7.07
CA GLN A 160 -23.90 28.18 -8.01
C GLN A 160 -23.70 29.69 -8.17
N MET A 161 -23.50 30.42 -7.08
CA MET A 161 -23.17 31.84 -7.15
C MET A 161 -21.86 32.07 -7.93
N LYS A 162 -20.81 31.30 -7.63
CA LYS A 162 -19.51 31.38 -8.32
C LYS A 162 -19.62 31.11 -9.82
N ILE A 163 -20.46 30.17 -10.26
CA ILE A 163 -20.72 29.90 -11.69
C ILE A 163 -21.17 31.18 -12.40
N TYR A 164 -22.17 31.88 -11.86
CA TYR A 164 -22.67 33.11 -12.47
C TYR A 164 -21.68 34.28 -12.35
N TYR A 165 -21.00 34.40 -11.21
CA TYR A 165 -19.99 35.43 -10.99
C TYR A 165 -18.84 35.31 -11.99
N PHE A 166 -18.20 34.14 -12.11
CA PHE A 166 -17.10 33.95 -13.06
C PHE A 166 -17.58 33.99 -14.52
N ALA A 167 -18.82 33.55 -14.81
CA ALA A 167 -19.38 33.76 -16.14
C ALA A 167 -19.54 35.25 -16.49
N SER A 168 -19.86 36.10 -15.50
CA SER A 168 -19.86 37.56 -15.70
C SER A 168 -18.46 38.09 -15.99
N ILE A 169 -17.43 37.65 -15.25
CA ILE A 169 -16.03 38.07 -15.48
C ILE A 169 -15.57 37.63 -16.88
N ALA A 170 -15.90 36.42 -17.31
CA ALA A 170 -15.58 35.95 -18.66
C ALA A 170 -16.18 36.89 -19.74
N HIS A 171 -17.45 37.25 -19.60
CA HIS A 171 -18.13 38.14 -20.55
C HIS A 171 -17.64 39.59 -20.48
N LEU A 172 -17.31 40.11 -19.29
CA LEU A 172 -16.67 41.42 -19.12
C LEU A 172 -15.37 41.49 -19.94
N HIS A 173 -14.54 40.45 -19.85
CA HIS A 173 -13.27 40.41 -20.58
C HIS A 173 -13.43 40.15 -22.08
N MET A 174 -14.47 39.42 -22.52
CA MET A 174 -14.84 39.38 -23.95
C MET A 174 -15.31 40.74 -24.45
N GLY A 175 -16.06 41.50 -23.65
CA GLY A 175 -16.45 42.88 -23.97
C GLY A 175 -15.23 43.80 -24.12
N LYS A 176 -14.24 43.68 -23.23
CA LYS A 176 -12.94 44.37 -23.37
C LYS A 176 -12.21 43.99 -24.65
N GLN A 177 -12.21 42.71 -25.03
CA GLN A 177 -11.61 42.27 -26.28
C GLN A 177 -12.33 42.86 -27.51
N ALA A 178 -13.66 42.87 -27.50
CA ALA A 178 -14.45 43.48 -28.58
C ALA A 178 -14.17 44.99 -28.70
N GLU A 179 -13.97 45.67 -27.58
CA GLU A 179 -13.52 47.07 -27.54
C GLU A 179 -12.13 47.26 -28.18
N GLU A 180 -11.16 46.40 -27.85
CA GLU A 180 -9.82 46.40 -28.46
C GLU A 180 -9.88 46.15 -29.99
N GLN A 181 -10.89 45.42 -30.46
CA GLN A 181 -11.13 45.14 -31.88
C GLN A 181 -12.06 46.16 -32.57
N GLN A 182 -12.47 47.23 -31.87
CA GLN A 182 -13.40 48.25 -32.37
C GLN A 182 -14.74 47.67 -32.85
N LYS A 183 -15.23 46.61 -32.18
CA LYS A 183 -16.54 46.01 -32.41
C LYS A 183 -17.51 46.44 -31.31
N TYR A 184 -18.06 47.63 -31.44
CA TYR A 184 -18.84 48.29 -30.39
C TYR A 184 -20.20 47.64 -30.15
N GLY A 185 -20.81 47.04 -31.18
CA GLY A 185 -22.04 46.24 -31.05
C GLY A 185 -21.81 44.95 -30.23
N GLU A 186 -20.77 44.18 -30.57
CA GLU A 186 -20.38 42.97 -29.82
C GLU A 186 -20.00 43.30 -28.37
N ARG A 187 -19.26 44.41 -28.15
CA ARG A 187 -18.90 44.91 -26.81
C ARG A 187 -20.15 45.08 -25.94
N LEU A 188 -21.20 45.70 -26.48
CA LEU A 188 -22.45 45.91 -25.76
C LEU A 188 -23.19 44.61 -25.43
N ALA A 189 -23.25 43.67 -26.38
CA ALA A 189 -23.87 42.37 -26.16
C ALA A 189 -23.18 41.60 -25.01
N TYR A 190 -21.85 41.59 -24.98
CA TYR A 190 -21.07 40.95 -23.91
C TYR A 190 -21.25 41.66 -22.56
N LEU A 191 -21.19 42.99 -22.51
CA LEU A 191 -21.37 43.75 -21.27
C LEU A 191 -22.78 43.62 -20.69
N GLN A 192 -23.83 43.61 -21.54
CA GLN A 192 -25.19 43.31 -21.11
C GLN A 192 -25.27 41.91 -20.50
N SER A 193 -24.73 40.91 -21.20
CA SER A 193 -24.73 39.53 -20.70
C SER A 193 -23.94 39.36 -19.39
N SER A 194 -22.86 40.14 -19.23
CA SER A 194 -22.09 40.21 -17.99
C SER A 194 -22.92 40.78 -16.85
N LEU A 195 -23.66 41.87 -17.09
CA LEU A 195 -24.53 42.52 -16.10
C LEU A 195 -25.67 41.59 -15.67
N ASP A 196 -26.30 40.89 -16.61
CA ASP A 196 -27.38 39.94 -16.33
C ASP A 196 -26.87 38.78 -15.45
N LYS A 197 -25.71 38.22 -15.80
CA LYS A 197 -25.08 37.12 -15.03
C LYS A 197 -24.68 37.57 -13.63
N LEU A 198 -24.10 38.77 -13.48
CA LEU A 198 -23.75 39.30 -12.18
C LEU A 198 -25.00 39.57 -11.33
N SER A 199 -26.09 40.05 -11.94
CA SER A 199 -27.36 40.25 -11.26
C SER A 199 -27.92 38.95 -10.69
N GLU A 200 -27.81 37.85 -11.43
CA GLU A 200 -28.16 36.51 -10.94
C GLU A 200 -27.22 36.04 -9.82
N ALA A 201 -25.91 36.29 -9.93
CA ALA A 201 -24.96 35.98 -8.86
C ALA A 201 -25.30 36.70 -7.55
N ILE A 202 -25.68 37.99 -7.61
CA ILE A 202 -26.11 38.78 -6.44
C ILE A 202 -27.36 38.20 -5.80
N LYS A 203 -28.34 37.76 -6.60
CA LYS A 203 -29.55 37.09 -6.07
C LYS A 203 -29.19 35.82 -5.31
N LEU A 204 -28.30 35.00 -5.86
CA LEU A 204 -27.84 33.75 -5.25
C LEU A 204 -26.92 33.97 -4.03
N ALA A 205 -26.25 35.12 -3.95
CA ALA A 205 -25.36 35.49 -2.86
C ALA A 205 -26.08 35.93 -1.58
N LYS A 206 -27.42 36.02 -1.55
CA LYS A 206 -28.16 36.48 -0.37
C LYS A 206 -27.83 35.62 0.87
N GLY A 207 -27.26 36.24 1.91
CA GLY A 207 -26.83 35.56 3.14
C GLY A 207 -25.46 34.86 3.05
N GLN A 208 -24.67 35.13 2.00
CA GLN A 208 -23.24 34.83 1.98
C GLN A 208 -22.45 35.86 2.81
N PRO A 209 -21.23 35.55 3.28
CA PRO A 209 -20.39 36.46 4.07
C PRO A 209 -20.15 37.81 3.39
N ASP A 210 -19.83 38.83 4.19
CA ASP A 210 -19.63 40.21 3.70
C ASP A 210 -18.53 40.30 2.64
N SER A 211 -17.47 39.50 2.74
CA SER A 211 -16.41 39.42 1.72
C SER A 211 -16.94 39.07 0.33
N VAL A 212 -17.95 38.20 0.23
CA VAL A 212 -18.62 37.87 -1.04
C VAL A 212 -19.45 39.06 -1.52
N GLN A 213 -20.15 39.75 -0.62
CA GLN A 213 -20.95 40.94 -0.97
C GLN A 213 -20.07 42.07 -1.49
N GLU A 214 -18.92 42.29 -0.88
CA GLU A 214 -17.93 43.31 -1.27
C GLU A 214 -17.36 43.03 -2.67
N ALA A 215 -16.96 41.78 -2.96
CA ALA A 215 -16.48 41.38 -4.27
C ALA A 215 -17.54 41.59 -5.38
N LEU A 216 -18.80 41.25 -5.09
CA LEU A 216 -19.91 41.44 -6.02
C LEU A 216 -20.23 42.92 -6.26
N LYS A 217 -20.21 43.75 -5.21
CA LYS A 217 -20.42 45.20 -5.33
C LYS A 217 -19.34 45.86 -6.16
N PHE A 218 -18.06 45.57 -5.87
CA PHE A 218 -16.94 46.07 -6.66
C PHE A 218 -17.08 45.71 -8.15
N THR A 219 -17.41 44.45 -8.43
CA THR A 219 -17.56 43.96 -9.80
C THR A 219 -18.78 44.57 -10.50
N MET A 220 -19.86 44.88 -9.76
CA MET A 220 -21.05 45.59 -10.26
C MET A 220 -20.72 47.02 -10.66
N ASP A 221 -19.96 47.76 -9.86
CA ASP A 221 -19.55 49.12 -10.19
C ASP A 221 -18.70 49.16 -11.47
N VAL A 222 -17.79 48.19 -11.63
CA VAL A 222 -16.96 48.05 -12.82
C VAL A 222 -17.78 47.72 -14.07
N ILE A 223 -18.63 46.69 -14.00
CA ILE A 223 -19.44 46.24 -15.16
C ILE A 223 -20.49 47.29 -15.51
N GLY A 224 -21.22 47.82 -14.52
CA GLY A 224 -22.24 48.84 -14.71
C GLY A 224 -21.67 50.13 -15.30
N GLY A 225 -20.52 50.59 -14.80
CA GLY A 225 -19.81 51.75 -15.36
C GLY A 225 -19.40 51.53 -16.82
N LYS A 226 -18.78 50.38 -17.12
CA LYS A 226 -18.37 50.03 -18.49
C LYS A 226 -19.55 49.88 -19.45
N PHE A 227 -20.63 49.26 -19.01
CA PHE A 227 -21.85 49.09 -19.81
C PHE A 227 -22.47 50.44 -20.15
N ASN A 228 -22.68 51.31 -19.15
CA ASN A 228 -23.28 52.63 -19.37
C ASN A 228 -22.43 53.51 -20.31
N SER A 229 -21.10 53.47 -20.16
CA SER A 229 -20.19 54.15 -21.09
C SER A 229 -20.30 53.59 -22.50
N ALA A 230 -20.19 52.26 -22.66
CA ALA A 230 -20.28 51.62 -23.97
C ALA A 230 -21.63 51.89 -24.66
N LYS A 231 -22.71 51.93 -23.87
CA LYS A 231 -24.06 52.21 -24.36
C LYS A 231 -24.17 53.63 -24.87
N LYS A 232 -23.70 54.60 -24.09
CA LYS A 232 -23.65 56.00 -24.51
C LYS A 232 -22.81 56.17 -25.78
N ASP A 233 -21.62 55.58 -25.85
CA ASP A 233 -20.77 55.73 -27.03
C ASP A 233 -21.42 55.11 -28.28
N ASN A 234 -22.06 53.94 -28.16
CA ASN A 234 -22.73 53.33 -29.30
C ASN A 234 -23.99 54.11 -29.71
N ASP A 235 -24.78 54.60 -28.76
CA ASP A 235 -26.04 55.30 -29.03
C ASP A 235 -25.81 56.70 -29.65
N PHE A 236 -24.65 57.34 -29.41
CA PHE A 236 -24.36 58.71 -29.88
C PHE A 236 -23.20 58.82 -30.89
N ILE A 237 -22.30 57.85 -30.96
CA ILE A 237 -21.09 57.91 -31.81
C ILE A 237 -21.12 56.79 -32.86
N TYR A 238 -21.05 55.52 -32.44
CA TYR A 238 -20.76 54.41 -33.36
C TYR A 238 -21.98 53.85 -34.10
N HIS A 239 -23.14 53.83 -33.45
CA HIS A 239 -24.41 53.30 -33.99
C HIS A 239 -24.30 51.88 -34.55
N GLU A 240 -23.44 51.03 -33.99
CA GLU A 240 -23.35 49.63 -34.41
C GLU A 240 -24.58 48.84 -33.93
N THR A 241 -25.00 47.87 -34.74
CA THR A 241 -26.08 46.95 -34.37
C THR A 241 -25.58 46.00 -33.28
N VAL A 242 -26.33 45.88 -32.19
CA VAL A 242 -26.02 44.95 -31.09
C VAL A 242 -26.46 43.54 -31.49
N PRO A 243 -25.54 42.57 -31.66
CA PRO A 243 -25.88 41.20 -32.01
C PRO A 243 -26.51 40.45 -30.82
N SER A 244 -27.26 39.39 -31.10
CA SER A 244 -27.74 38.50 -30.04
C SER A 244 -26.61 37.61 -29.52
N LEU A 245 -26.62 37.28 -28.23
CA LEU A 245 -25.57 36.47 -27.61
C LEU A 245 -25.42 35.08 -28.27
N GLU A 246 -26.51 34.52 -28.79
CA GLU A 246 -26.53 33.21 -29.48
C GLU A 246 -25.77 33.22 -30.80
N THR A 247 -25.65 34.38 -31.45
CA THR A 247 -24.88 34.53 -32.69
C THR A 247 -23.38 34.68 -32.44
N LEU A 248 -22.97 34.92 -31.19
CA LEU A 248 -21.57 35.08 -30.82
C LEU A 248 -20.91 33.72 -30.51
N ALA A 249 -19.63 33.60 -30.84
CA ALA A 249 -18.88 32.39 -30.55
C ALA A 249 -18.77 32.17 -29.02
N SER A 250 -19.05 30.94 -28.59
CA SER A 250 -18.92 30.55 -27.18
C SER A 250 -17.45 30.56 -26.73
N VAL A 251 -17.21 31.08 -25.52
CA VAL A 251 -15.87 31.19 -24.94
C VAL A 251 -15.39 29.82 -24.48
N LYS A 252 -14.40 29.25 -25.17
CA LYS A 252 -13.79 27.96 -24.78
C LYS A 252 -12.84 28.15 -23.59
N GLY A 253 -13.05 27.37 -22.53
CA GLY A 253 -12.17 27.31 -21.36
C GLY A 253 -10.70 27.04 -21.72
N ALA A 254 -9.80 27.57 -20.89
CA ALA A 254 -8.37 27.23 -20.91
C ALA A 254 -7.99 26.52 -19.60
N PRO A 255 -7.89 25.17 -19.58
CA PRO A 255 -7.42 24.43 -18.41
C PRO A 255 -5.92 24.66 -18.22
N LEU A 256 -5.58 25.44 -17.21
CA LEU A 256 -4.19 25.77 -16.85
C LEU A 256 -3.75 25.12 -15.54
N VAL A 257 -4.68 24.47 -14.85
CA VAL A 257 -4.45 23.71 -13.63
C VAL A 257 -4.68 22.22 -13.89
N LYS A 258 -3.97 21.39 -13.13
CA LYS A 258 -4.10 19.93 -13.17
C LYS A 258 -3.96 19.33 -11.77
N ALA A 259 -4.50 18.14 -11.57
CA ALA A 259 -4.22 17.36 -10.37
C ALA A 259 -2.73 16.99 -10.37
N LEU A 260 -2.00 17.38 -9.32
CA LEU A 260 -0.57 17.06 -9.23
C LEU A 260 -0.39 15.58 -8.83
N PRO A 261 0.53 14.85 -9.47
CA PRO A 261 0.74 13.44 -9.17
C PRO A 261 1.24 13.28 -7.72
N VAL A 262 0.71 12.27 -7.05
CA VAL A 262 1.20 11.83 -5.73
C VAL A 262 2.00 10.56 -5.94
N ASN A 263 3.22 10.51 -5.38
CA ASN A 263 4.02 9.30 -5.29
C ASN A 263 4.19 8.96 -3.80
N PRO A 264 3.39 8.03 -3.25
CA PRO A 264 3.46 7.66 -1.84
C PRO A 264 4.79 7.01 -1.44
N THR A 265 5.58 6.55 -2.41
CA THR A 265 6.84 5.81 -2.21
C THR A 265 8.08 6.60 -2.64
N ASP A 266 7.95 7.91 -2.84
CA ASP A 266 9.10 8.76 -3.18
C ASP A 266 10.09 8.84 -2.01
N PRO A 267 11.34 8.34 -2.15
CA PRO A 267 12.32 8.36 -1.07
C PRO A 267 12.67 9.76 -0.55
N SER A 268 12.46 10.81 -1.35
CA SER A 268 12.66 12.20 -0.91
C SER A 268 11.61 12.66 0.09
N VAL A 269 10.45 12.01 0.12
CA VAL A 269 9.33 12.30 1.04
C VAL A 269 9.27 11.26 2.17
N THR A 270 9.40 9.98 1.84
CA THR A 270 9.30 8.89 2.82
C THR A 270 10.57 8.73 3.66
N GLY A 271 11.72 9.13 3.11
CA GLY A 271 13.02 8.73 3.65
C GLY A 271 13.31 7.25 3.46
N PRO A 272 14.33 6.71 4.14
CA PRO A 272 14.70 5.29 4.09
C PRO A 272 13.57 4.39 4.61
N ASP A 273 13.34 3.26 3.94
CA ASP A 273 12.36 2.27 4.39
C ASP A 273 12.79 1.64 5.72
N LEU A 274 11.94 1.82 6.74
CA LEU A 274 12.15 1.31 8.10
C LEU A 274 12.21 -0.22 8.14
N PHE A 275 11.56 -0.89 7.20
CA PHE A 275 11.42 -2.34 7.13
C PHE A 275 12.24 -2.96 6.00
N ALA A 276 13.21 -2.24 5.41
CA ALA A 276 14.02 -2.75 4.30
C ALA A 276 14.75 -4.08 4.59
N LYS A 277 15.02 -4.38 5.86
CA LYS A 277 15.64 -5.64 6.31
C LYS A 277 14.64 -6.75 6.61
N LEU A 278 13.36 -6.42 6.72
CA LEU A 278 12.29 -7.36 7.01
C LEU A 278 11.86 -8.02 5.71
N VAL A 279 12.36 -9.23 5.46
CA VAL A 279 11.99 -10.00 4.27
C VAL A 279 10.67 -10.73 4.56
N PRO A 280 9.64 -10.60 3.69
CA PRO A 280 8.36 -11.25 3.89
C PRO A 280 8.49 -12.77 4.01
N MET A 281 7.68 -13.39 4.88
CA MET A 281 7.69 -14.86 5.02
C MET A 281 7.38 -15.57 3.70
N ALA A 282 6.48 -15.02 2.88
CA ALA A 282 6.19 -15.55 1.55
C ALA A 282 7.43 -15.59 0.64
N ALA A 283 8.35 -14.63 0.76
CA ALA A 283 9.62 -14.65 0.02
C ALA A 283 10.58 -15.71 0.57
N HIS A 284 10.60 -15.92 1.90
CA HIS A 284 11.32 -17.03 2.51
C HIS A 284 10.76 -18.40 2.11
N GLU A 285 9.44 -18.57 2.13
CA GLU A 285 8.74 -19.78 1.69
C GLU A 285 9.00 -20.07 0.22
N ALA A 286 8.86 -19.07 -0.65
CA ALA A 286 9.15 -19.21 -2.08
C ALA A 286 10.63 -19.57 -2.33
N SER A 287 11.56 -18.95 -1.59
CA SER A 287 12.99 -19.27 -1.66
C SER A 287 13.30 -20.69 -1.17
N SER A 288 12.64 -21.12 -0.10
CA SER A 288 12.74 -22.49 0.44
C SER A 288 12.20 -23.51 -0.56
N LEU A 289 11.03 -23.26 -1.14
CA LEU A 289 10.41 -24.13 -2.15
C LEU A 289 11.25 -24.22 -3.42
N TYR A 290 11.82 -23.09 -3.87
CA TYR A 290 12.79 -23.07 -4.96
C TYR A 290 14.05 -23.89 -4.64
N SER A 291 14.56 -23.80 -3.41
CA SER A 291 15.74 -24.55 -2.98
C SER A 291 15.48 -26.06 -2.95
N GLU A 292 14.28 -26.49 -2.54
CA GLU A 292 13.88 -27.89 -2.57
C GLU A 292 13.72 -28.42 -4.02
N GLU A 293 13.06 -27.66 -4.90
CA GLU A 293 12.94 -28.06 -6.32
C GLU A 293 14.31 -28.14 -7.00
N LYS A 294 15.23 -27.23 -6.67
CA LYS A 294 16.63 -27.31 -7.11
C LYS A 294 17.33 -28.57 -6.58
N ALA A 295 17.18 -28.88 -5.30
CA ALA A 295 17.79 -30.06 -4.68
C ALA A 295 17.21 -31.37 -5.24
N LYS A 296 15.91 -31.40 -5.53
CA LYS A 296 15.22 -32.51 -6.19
C LYS A 296 15.74 -32.73 -7.61
N LEU A 297 15.90 -31.67 -8.40
CA LEU A 297 16.50 -31.76 -9.74
C LEU A 297 17.95 -32.29 -9.67
N LEU A 298 18.73 -31.80 -8.70
CA LEU A 298 20.10 -32.27 -8.51
C LEU A 298 20.14 -33.77 -8.17
N ARG A 299 19.29 -34.22 -7.23
CA ARG A 299 19.16 -35.64 -6.87
C ARG A 299 18.78 -36.51 -8.07
N ASP A 300 17.84 -36.07 -8.91
CA ASP A 300 17.44 -36.81 -10.12
C ASP A 300 18.59 -36.93 -11.13
N ILE A 301 19.34 -35.85 -11.35
CA ILE A 301 20.51 -35.87 -12.25
C ILE A 301 21.61 -36.78 -11.67
N MET A 302 21.89 -36.69 -10.37
CA MET A 302 22.89 -37.55 -9.72
C MET A 302 22.50 -39.03 -9.82
N ALA A 303 21.25 -39.38 -9.54
CA ALA A 303 20.76 -40.75 -9.66
C ALA A 303 20.88 -41.29 -11.10
N LYS A 304 20.65 -40.44 -12.10
CA LYS A 304 20.89 -40.80 -13.51
C LYS A 304 22.36 -41.03 -13.82
N ILE A 305 23.27 -40.24 -13.25
CA ILE A 305 24.72 -40.43 -13.41
C ILE A 305 25.13 -41.75 -12.76
N ASP A 306 24.73 -41.99 -11.51
CA ASP A 306 25.08 -43.20 -10.77
C ASP A 306 24.56 -44.46 -11.48
N SER A 307 23.33 -44.44 -11.98
CA SER A 307 22.77 -45.54 -12.78
C SER A 307 23.56 -45.80 -14.07
N ARG A 308 24.07 -44.75 -14.73
CA ARG A 308 24.90 -44.89 -15.94
C ARG A 308 26.29 -45.40 -15.61
N ASN A 309 26.86 -44.99 -14.48
CA ASN A 309 28.12 -45.51 -13.98
C ASN A 309 28.00 -47.00 -13.63
N GLU A 310 26.95 -47.42 -12.92
CA GLU A 310 26.67 -48.85 -12.66
C GLU A 310 26.53 -49.64 -13.97
N THR A 311 25.82 -49.10 -14.96
CA THR A 311 25.68 -49.75 -16.27
C THR A 311 27.04 -49.91 -16.95
N LEU A 312 27.91 -48.90 -16.83
CA LEU A 312 29.27 -48.94 -17.37
C LEU A 312 30.13 -49.98 -16.64
N GLU A 313 30.07 -50.02 -15.31
CA GLU A 313 30.76 -51.03 -14.49
C GLU A 313 30.31 -52.45 -14.87
N GLN A 314 29.00 -52.70 -14.95
CA GLN A 314 28.46 -53.99 -15.40
C GLN A 314 28.93 -54.35 -16.81
N PHE A 315 29.04 -53.37 -17.70
CA PHE A 315 29.57 -53.58 -19.05
C PHE A 315 31.07 -53.91 -19.03
N MET A 316 31.86 -53.22 -18.21
CA MET A 316 33.29 -53.51 -18.00
C MET A 316 33.49 -54.93 -17.43
N ASP A 317 32.69 -55.33 -16.45
CA ASP A 317 32.67 -56.68 -15.88
C ASP A 317 32.33 -57.73 -16.95
N SER A 318 31.34 -57.45 -17.80
CA SER A 318 30.93 -58.36 -18.89
C SER A 318 32.02 -58.58 -19.94
N LEU A 319 32.91 -57.61 -20.11
CA LEU A 319 34.07 -57.68 -21.00
C LEU A 319 35.27 -58.38 -20.33
N GLY A 320 35.17 -58.75 -19.05
CA GLY A 320 36.28 -59.31 -18.28
C GLY A 320 37.43 -58.33 -18.10
N LEU A 321 37.14 -57.02 -18.16
CA LEU A 321 38.11 -55.97 -17.93
C LEU A 321 38.10 -55.61 -16.44
N GLU A 322 38.61 -56.50 -15.58
CA GLU A 322 38.97 -56.02 -14.25
C GLU A 322 40.17 -55.08 -14.43
N PRO A 323 40.17 -53.87 -13.84
CA PRO A 323 41.29 -52.93 -13.91
C PRO A 323 42.66 -53.56 -13.58
N ASP A 324 42.64 -54.63 -12.77
CA ASP A 324 43.82 -55.38 -12.34
C ASP A 324 44.04 -56.72 -13.09
N SER A 325 43.09 -57.19 -13.91
CA SER A 325 43.24 -58.46 -14.68
C SER A 325 44.18 -58.38 -15.88
N VAL A 326 44.67 -57.17 -16.19
CA VAL A 326 45.75 -56.97 -17.17
C VAL A 326 47.10 -57.46 -16.63
N ASP A 327 47.24 -57.63 -15.31
CA ASP A 327 48.45 -58.14 -14.66
C ASP A 327 48.11 -59.22 -13.61
N ASN A 328 47.81 -60.44 -14.08
CA ASN A 328 47.71 -61.61 -13.22
C ASN A 328 49.10 -62.19 -12.90
N LEU A 329 49.64 -61.92 -11.71
CA LEU A 329 50.64 -62.79 -11.07
C LEU A 329 50.62 -62.60 -9.53
N ASP A 330 50.71 -63.71 -8.80
CA ASP A 330 50.93 -63.79 -7.32
C ASP A 330 49.72 -63.77 -6.38
N MET A 331 48.62 -64.37 -6.83
CA MET A 331 47.57 -64.83 -5.91
C MET A 331 48.16 -65.93 -5.00
N TYR A 332 48.35 -65.62 -3.70
CA TYR A 332 48.69 -66.50 -2.56
C TYR A 332 50.12 -66.52 -1.99
N SER A 333 50.86 -65.41 -1.91
CA SER A 333 52.06 -65.31 -1.04
C SER A 333 52.15 -64.08 -0.12
N HIS A 334 51.23 -63.11 -0.21
CA HIS A 334 51.30 -61.87 0.57
C HIS A 334 49.95 -61.50 1.18
N ILE A 335 49.98 -60.77 2.31
CA ILE A 335 48.78 -60.15 2.90
C ILE A 335 48.14 -59.30 1.79
N PRO A 336 46.84 -59.48 1.48
CA PRO A 336 46.18 -58.77 0.41
C PRO A 336 46.48 -57.26 0.48
N PRO A 337 46.85 -56.62 -0.65
CA PRO A 337 47.19 -55.19 -0.67
C PRO A 337 46.13 -54.32 0.00
N VAL A 338 44.85 -54.70 -0.14
CA VAL A 338 43.71 -54.04 0.51
C VAL A 338 43.81 -54.08 2.04
N LEU A 339 44.16 -55.22 2.64
CA LEU A 339 44.35 -55.30 4.10
C LEU A 339 45.59 -54.53 4.54
N MET A 340 46.66 -54.54 3.75
CA MET A 340 47.87 -53.76 4.00
C MET A 340 47.57 -52.25 3.99
N GLU A 341 46.77 -51.79 3.04
CA GLU A 341 46.33 -50.40 2.92
C GLU A 341 45.45 -50.01 4.12
N LYS A 342 44.51 -50.86 4.54
CA LYS A 342 43.68 -50.59 5.73
C LYS A 342 44.52 -50.55 7.01
N CYS A 343 45.49 -51.46 7.18
CA CYS A 343 46.45 -51.43 8.29
C CYS A 343 47.32 -50.17 8.26
N ALA A 344 47.84 -49.77 7.10
CA ALA A 344 48.60 -48.53 6.96
C ALA A 344 47.76 -47.29 7.29
N ALA A 345 46.50 -47.24 6.83
CA ALA A 345 45.57 -46.15 7.12
C ALA A 345 45.23 -46.03 8.61
N LEU A 346 45.07 -47.18 9.30
CA LEU A 346 44.90 -47.24 10.76
C LEU A 346 46.19 -46.86 11.51
N SER A 347 47.36 -47.27 11.01
CA SER A 347 48.68 -47.02 11.62
C SER A 347 49.09 -45.54 11.55
N VAL A 348 48.72 -44.83 10.48
CA VAL A 348 48.92 -43.36 10.36
C VAL A 348 48.05 -42.59 11.38
N ARG A 349 47.01 -43.20 11.93
CA ARG A 349 46.11 -42.61 12.93
C ARG A 349 46.09 -43.45 14.22
N PRO A 350 47.17 -43.43 15.01
CA PRO A 350 47.35 -44.32 16.17
C PRO A 350 46.29 -44.12 17.27
N ASP A 351 45.62 -42.97 17.30
CA ASP A 351 44.56 -42.68 18.26
C ASP A 351 43.14 -42.98 17.74
N THR A 352 42.96 -43.57 16.55
CA THR A 352 41.61 -43.84 15.98
C THR A 352 40.74 -44.68 16.92
N VAL A 353 41.32 -45.74 17.51
CA VAL A 353 40.59 -46.60 18.44
C VAL A 353 40.27 -45.87 19.75
N LYS A 354 41.19 -45.04 20.26
CA LYS A 354 40.94 -44.21 21.45
C LYS A 354 39.88 -43.15 21.19
N SER A 355 39.92 -42.51 20.03
CA SER A 355 38.94 -41.52 19.58
C SER A 355 37.56 -42.15 19.42
N LEU A 356 37.45 -43.36 18.86
CA LEU A 356 36.18 -44.09 18.78
C LEU A 356 35.61 -44.39 20.17
N ILE A 357 36.44 -44.84 21.11
CA ILE A 357 36.03 -45.08 22.51
C ILE A 357 35.53 -43.78 23.15
N GLN A 358 36.26 -42.68 22.97
CA GLN A 358 35.89 -41.38 23.50
C GLN A 358 34.58 -40.86 22.89
N SER A 359 34.40 -41.00 21.56
CA SER A 359 33.16 -40.61 20.88
C SER A 359 31.96 -41.41 21.38
N MET A 360 32.13 -42.70 21.66
CA MET A 360 31.07 -43.55 22.25
C MET A 360 30.76 -43.16 23.70
N GLN A 361 31.76 -42.77 24.49
CA GLN A 361 31.54 -42.23 25.84
C GLN A 361 30.78 -40.90 25.82
N VAL A 362 31.15 -39.99 24.91
CA VAL A 362 30.45 -38.72 24.72
C VAL A 362 29.01 -38.95 24.27
N LEU A 363 28.78 -39.87 23.32
CA LEU A 363 27.44 -40.25 22.87
C LEU A 363 26.57 -40.75 24.02
N SER A 364 27.13 -41.61 24.90
CA SER A 364 26.42 -42.08 26.09
C SER A 364 26.09 -40.94 27.07
N GLY A 365 26.99 -39.96 27.23
CA GLY A 365 26.73 -38.78 28.07
C GLY A 365 25.61 -37.91 27.52
N VAL A 366 25.65 -37.61 26.22
CA VAL A 366 24.58 -36.84 25.55
C VAL A 366 23.24 -37.58 25.63
N PHE A 367 23.24 -38.90 25.48
CA PHE A 367 22.03 -39.71 25.64
C PHE A 367 21.43 -39.55 27.05
N THR A 368 22.23 -39.69 28.10
CA THR A 368 21.76 -39.55 29.48
C THR A 368 21.30 -38.14 29.82
N ASP A 369 21.95 -37.11 29.26
CA ASP A 369 21.57 -35.71 29.46
C ASP A 369 20.20 -35.44 28.82
N VAL A 370 19.96 -35.93 27.60
CA VAL A 370 18.66 -35.83 26.93
C VAL A 370 17.58 -36.59 27.70
N GLU A 371 17.89 -37.77 28.22
CA GLU A 371 16.96 -38.54 29.05
C GLU A 371 16.56 -37.78 30.32
N ALA A 372 17.53 -37.12 30.98
CA ALA A 372 17.29 -36.30 32.16
C ALA A 372 16.41 -35.08 31.84
N SER A 373 16.69 -34.35 30.76
CA SER A 373 15.88 -33.20 30.34
C SER A 373 14.45 -33.60 29.95
N LEU A 374 14.26 -34.72 29.24
CA LEU A 374 12.92 -35.20 28.89
C LEU A 374 12.12 -35.63 30.12
N ARG A 375 12.79 -36.19 31.13
CA ARG A 375 12.17 -36.52 32.42
C ARG A 375 11.76 -35.27 33.18
N GLU A 376 12.63 -34.28 33.28
CA GLU A 376 12.34 -33.00 33.94
C GLU A 376 11.14 -32.29 33.28
N ILE A 377 11.09 -32.23 31.94
CA ILE A 377 9.94 -31.66 31.21
C ILE A 377 8.65 -32.42 31.52
N ARG A 378 8.70 -33.76 31.60
CA ARG A 378 7.53 -34.57 31.97
C ARG A 378 7.05 -34.25 33.39
N ASP A 379 7.98 -34.21 34.34
CA ASP A 379 7.66 -33.98 35.75
C ASP A 379 7.00 -32.61 35.95
N VAL A 380 7.53 -31.56 35.29
CA VAL A 380 6.96 -30.21 35.31
C VAL A 380 5.55 -30.17 34.70
N LEU A 381 5.31 -30.90 33.61
CA LEU A 381 3.98 -30.97 32.99
C LEU A 381 2.97 -31.73 33.86
N GLU A 382 3.39 -32.80 34.54
CA GLU A 382 2.55 -33.54 35.47
C GLU A 382 2.20 -32.69 36.71
N GLU A 383 3.14 -31.89 37.21
CA GLU A 383 2.92 -30.93 38.30
C GLU A 383 1.93 -29.83 37.90
N ASP A 384 2.10 -29.22 36.73
CA ASP A 384 1.18 -28.19 36.22
C ASP A 384 -0.25 -28.74 36.07
N GLU A 385 -0.41 -29.96 35.55
CA GLU A 385 -1.73 -30.59 35.42
C GLU A 385 -2.36 -31.00 36.74
N ALA A 386 -1.57 -31.41 37.71
CA ALA A 386 -2.06 -31.64 39.06
C ALA A 386 -2.56 -30.31 39.67
N GLY A 387 -1.82 -29.22 39.46
CA GLY A 387 -2.20 -27.87 39.86
C GLY A 387 -3.48 -27.37 39.18
N VAL A 388 -3.60 -27.55 37.87
CA VAL A 388 -4.79 -27.18 37.10
C VAL A 388 -6.02 -27.99 37.54
N ARG A 389 -5.88 -29.30 37.77
CA ARG A 389 -6.97 -30.13 38.31
C ARG A 389 -7.41 -29.67 39.70
N ALA A 390 -6.47 -29.39 40.60
CA ALA A 390 -6.78 -28.91 41.93
C ALA A 390 -7.49 -27.54 41.91
N LEU A 391 -7.08 -26.63 41.01
CA LEU A 391 -7.74 -25.34 40.81
C LEU A 391 -9.16 -25.50 40.23
N GLN A 392 -9.35 -26.45 39.32
CA GLN A 392 -10.65 -26.73 38.71
C GLN A 392 -11.64 -27.34 39.72
N GLU A 393 -11.14 -28.16 40.65
CA GLU A 393 -11.91 -28.70 41.78
C GLU A 393 -12.23 -27.62 42.84
N ALA A 394 -11.34 -26.65 43.05
CA ALA A 394 -11.50 -25.61 44.07
C ALA A 394 -12.40 -24.43 43.66
N VAL A 395 -12.45 -24.07 42.36
CA VAL A 395 -13.03 -22.77 41.92
C VAL A 395 -14.44 -22.89 41.30
N GLY A 396 -14.94 -24.08 41.00
CA GLY A 396 -16.36 -24.26 40.64
C GLY A 396 -16.85 -23.36 39.48
N GLY A 397 -16.32 -23.57 38.27
CA GLY A 397 -16.99 -23.26 36.99
C GLY A 397 -17.55 -21.85 36.77
N GLY A 398 -16.69 -20.83 36.71
CA GLY A 398 -17.05 -19.51 36.19
C GLY A 398 -16.69 -19.34 34.70
N PRO A 399 -17.49 -18.62 33.88
CA PRO A 399 -17.30 -18.54 32.42
C PRO A 399 -16.00 -17.84 31.98
N ALA A 400 -15.43 -16.96 32.82
CA ALA A 400 -14.12 -16.34 32.56
C ALA A 400 -12.93 -17.26 32.93
N ALA A 401 -13.13 -18.18 33.86
CA ALA A 401 -12.14 -19.22 34.17
C ALA A 401 -12.08 -20.22 33.02
N GLU A 402 -13.24 -20.71 32.54
CA GLU A 402 -13.34 -21.70 31.47
C GLU A 402 -12.60 -21.31 30.17
N LEU A 403 -12.68 -20.04 29.75
CA LEU A 403 -12.02 -19.57 28.52
C LEU A 403 -10.48 -19.56 28.65
N HIS A 404 -9.96 -19.15 29.81
CA HIS A 404 -8.53 -19.17 30.12
C HIS A 404 -8.02 -20.62 30.27
N THR A 405 -8.80 -21.51 30.89
CA THR A 405 -8.45 -22.93 31.01
C THR A 405 -8.41 -23.61 29.64
N GLN A 406 -9.26 -23.19 28.69
CA GLN A 406 -9.34 -23.81 27.36
C GLN A 406 -8.12 -23.47 26.48
N ALA A 407 -7.66 -22.21 26.49
CA ALA A 407 -6.44 -21.80 25.78
C ALA A 407 -5.16 -22.40 26.41
N HIS A 408 -5.12 -22.47 27.74
CA HIS A 408 -4.04 -23.15 28.48
C HIS A 408 -4.00 -24.65 28.16
N ALA A 409 -5.15 -25.32 28.13
CA ALA A 409 -5.27 -26.73 27.78
C ALA A 409 -4.81 -27.04 26.34
N GLN A 410 -5.11 -26.16 25.38
CA GLN A 410 -4.62 -26.31 24.00
C GLN A 410 -3.08 -26.20 23.93
N THR A 411 -2.50 -25.23 24.62
CA THR A 411 -1.04 -25.04 24.66
C THR A 411 -0.34 -26.24 25.31
N LEU A 412 -0.87 -26.76 26.42
CA LEU A 412 -0.36 -27.97 27.07
C LEU A 412 -0.46 -29.22 26.17
N ALA A 413 -1.54 -29.34 25.40
CA ALA A 413 -1.71 -30.44 24.47
C ALA A 413 -0.66 -30.42 23.33
N GLU A 414 -0.29 -29.26 22.83
CA GLU A 414 0.79 -29.11 21.84
C GLU A 414 2.14 -29.50 22.42
N ILE A 415 2.47 -29.01 23.62
CA ILE A 415 3.73 -29.33 24.31
C ILE A 415 3.83 -30.85 24.61
N ARG A 416 2.73 -31.49 25.00
CA ARG A 416 2.66 -32.95 25.20
C ARG A 416 2.94 -33.73 23.94
N ARG A 417 2.34 -33.33 22.82
CA ARG A 417 2.57 -33.99 21.53
C ARG A 417 4.04 -33.90 21.12
N ASP A 418 4.67 -32.77 21.37
CA ASP A 418 6.10 -32.59 21.10
C ASP A 418 6.96 -33.44 22.05
N LEU A 419 6.62 -33.52 23.34
CA LEU A 419 7.30 -34.39 24.32
C LEU A 419 7.23 -35.87 23.90
N GLU A 420 6.05 -36.37 23.53
CA GLU A 420 5.86 -37.75 23.05
C GLU A 420 6.73 -38.04 21.83
N LYS A 421 6.79 -37.10 20.88
CA LYS A 421 7.63 -37.20 19.69
C LYS A 421 9.12 -37.28 20.04
N TYR A 422 9.58 -36.47 20.99
CA TYR A 422 10.98 -36.51 21.43
C TYR A 422 11.30 -37.78 22.22
N MET A 423 10.37 -38.27 23.04
CA MET A 423 10.51 -39.55 23.72
C MET A 423 10.63 -40.73 22.74
N GLU A 424 9.79 -40.77 21.70
CA GLU A 424 9.84 -41.82 20.67
C GLU A 424 11.17 -41.77 19.91
N ALA A 425 11.66 -40.57 19.58
CA ALA A 425 12.96 -40.38 18.95
C ALA A 425 14.11 -40.85 19.86
N HIS A 426 14.01 -40.55 21.16
CA HIS A 426 15.00 -40.98 22.16
C HIS A 426 14.99 -42.49 22.37
N GLU A 427 13.82 -43.14 22.35
CA GLU A 427 13.69 -44.60 22.40
C GLU A 427 14.33 -45.27 21.18
N LYS A 428 14.09 -44.75 19.98
CA LYS A 428 14.78 -45.19 18.75
C LYS A 428 16.29 -45.01 18.85
N ALA A 429 16.75 -43.88 19.38
CA ALA A 429 18.16 -43.62 19.61
C ALA A 429 18.78 -44.63 20.59
N SER A 430 18.05 -45.04 21.64
CA SER A 430 18.48 -46.06 22.60
C SER A 430 18.80 -47.40 21.93
N PHE A 431 17.93 -47.82 21.00
CA PHE A 431 18.16 -49.04 20.23
C PHE A 431 19.44 -48.93 19.40
N THR A 432 19.61 -47.85 18.63
CA THR A 432 20.82 -47.63 17.82
C THR A 432 22.09 -47.53 18.66
N ASN A 433 22.04 -46.88 19.82
CA ASN A 433 23.18 -46.76 20.73
C ASN A 433 23.57 -48.14 21.29
N THR A 434 22.59 -48.96 21.64
CA THR A 434 22.81 -50.34 22.10
C THR A 434 23.43 -51.21 21.00
N GLU A 435 22.98 -51.07 19.75
CA GLU A 435 23.58 -51.78 18.61
C GLU A 435 25.02 -51.33 18.34
N LEU A 436 25.28 -50.02 18.38
CA LEU A 436 26.64 -49.47 18.23
C LEU A 436 27.58 -49.98 19.33
N HIS A 437 27.15 -49.98 20.59
CA HIS A 437 27.93 -50.55 21.69
C HIS A 437 28.18 -52.06 21.50
N ARG A 438 27.20 -52.81 21.01
CA ARG A 438 27.36 -54.24 20.70
C ARG A 438 28.37 -54.47 19.58
N ALA A 439 28.23 -53.75 18.46
CA ALA A 439 29.13 -53.85 17.31
C ALA A 439 30.56 -53.42 17.67
N MET A 440 30.69 -52.35 18.44
CA MET A 440 31.98 -51.88 18.95
C MET A 440 32.64 -52.96 19.82
N ASN A 441 31.93 -53.52 20.80
CA ASN A 441 32.49 -54.56 21.67
C ASN A 441 32.90 -55.83 20.90
N LEU A 442 32.18 -56.17 19.82
CA LEU A 442 32.50 -57.32 18.97
C LEU A 442 33.77 -57.10 18.12
N HIS A 443 33.98 -55.88 17.62
CA HIS A 443 35.03 -55.59 16.63
C HIS A 443 36.24 -54.85 17.18
N ILE A 444 36.20 -54.34 18.42
CA ILE A 444 37.29 -53.54 18.99
C ILE A 444 38.60 -54.31 19.15
N SER A 445 38.54 -55.62 19.45
CA SER A 445 39.72 -56.49 19.50
C SER A 445 40.37 -56.62 18.12
N ASN A 446 39.56 -56.75 17.06
CA ASN A 446 40.04 -56.86 15.69
C ASN A 446 40.62 -55.54 15.20
N LEU A 447 40.00 -54.41 15.55
CA LEU A 447 40.52 -53.07 15.22
C LEU A 447 41.85 -52.78 15.92
N ARG A 448 42.04 -53.26 17.15
CA ARG A 448 43.33 -53.21 17.88
C ARG A 448 44.38 -54.16 17.33
N LEU A 449 43.99 -55.17 16.56
CA LEU A 449 44.90 -56.08 15.88
C LEU A 449 45.37 -55.50 14.53
N LEU A 450 44.51 -54.70 13.89
CA LEU A 450 44.77 -54.09 12.57
C LEU A 450 45.53 -52.75 12.64
N GLY A 451 45.34 -51.97 13.72
CA GLY A 451 46.08 -50.73 13.99
C GLY A 451 47.19 -50.98 14.99
#